data_AF-A0A650EJB9-F1
#
_entry.id   AF-A0A650EJB9-F1
#
_cell.length_a   1.000
_cell.length_b   1.000
_cell.length_c   1.000
_cell.angle_alpha   90.00
_cell.angle_beta   90.00
_cell.angle_gamma   90.00
#
_symmetry.space_group_name_H-M   'P 1'
#
loop_
_entity.id
_entity.type
_entity.pdbx_description
1 polymer ?
#
loop_
_entity_poly.entity_id
_entity_poly.type
_entity_poly.pdbx_seq_one_letter_code
_entity_poly.pdbx_strand_id
1 'polypeptide(L)'
;MTSDTYGVATEMQNVGDKEGFKIYSTNRLGECSDKLPEFSEDTEDFWAQDMWMIINKKLLTSKFNKVSAAIKKSFNLSYDNAQYNIFEKIKNLSSEKSHNDFEKKYHIAGGNVFIVKGKYGDELLIGQDELETFNICQVKSMFGCGKVTVLPQMDFHLDLFIRPLDNRKILLSDDKKTLEILQQGLRKVINYTTTHPESRDEYLKIIDRFINIQASFETSIDINNYAKADDVAHVLKKKGFDVIRVPGRLYTASNYFDDGRSEISYFCNYMNANVLRNKDNELVYITNKSMIDEMLGLTPEISKEIGFSFEKAFLDSISHYVKNEHVYFIEGKDDFVKKEMLYCYQGGIHCATTEIPE
;
A
#
# COMPACT_ATOMS: atom_id res chain seq x y z
N MET A 1 -1.13 9.42 10.98
CA MET A 1 -0.58 8.19 11.58
C MET A 1 -1.03 8.08 13.03
N THR A 2 -1.01 6.88 13.61
CA THR A 2 -1.51 6.60 14.98
C THR A 2 -0.44 6.51 16.05
N SER A 3 0.80 6.23 15.64
CA SER A 3 1.94 6.00 16.52
C SER A 3 3.23 6.12 15.71
N ASP A 4 4.36 6.28 16.41
CA ASP A 4 5.70 6.16 15.81
C ASP A 4 6.21 4.73 16.06
N THR A 5 5.45 3.78 15.52
CA THR A 5 5.73 2.35 15.67
C THR A 5 7.02 2.02 14.93
N TYR A 6 8.04 1.57 15.67
CA TYR A 6 9.39 1.32 15.15
C TYR A 6 9.98 2.48 14.31
N GLY A 7 9.71 3.74 14.66
CA GLY A 7 10.34 4.89 13.99
C GLY A 7 9.80 5.21 12.59
N VAL A 8 8.75 4.52 12.12
CA VAL A 8 8.17 4.73 10.79
C VAL A 8 7.62 6.15 10.63
N ALA A 9 6.97 6.72 11.65
CA ALA A 9 6.46 8.09 11.57
C ALA A 9 7.60 9.11 11.55
N THR A 10 8.68 8.83 12.28
CA THR A 10 9.90 9.64 12.25
C THR A 10 10.52 9.66 10.84
N GLU A 11 10.66 8.52 10.17
CA GLU A 11 11.16 8.48 8.79
C GLU A 11 10.24 9.21 7.80
N MET A 12 8.91 9.02 7.92
CA MET A 12 7.92 9.73 7.11
C MET A 12 8.00 11.25 7.30
N GLN A 13 8.22 11.73 8.54
CA GLN A 13 8.38 13.15 8.83
C GLN A 13 9.67 13.70 8.21
N ASN A 14 10.78 12.95 8.22
CA ASN A 14 12.02 13.37 7.56
C ASN A 14 11.83 13.54 6.04
N VAL A 15 11.07 12.65 5.40
CA VAL A 15 10.67 12.81 3.99
C VAL A 15 9.79 14.05 3.83
N GLY A 16 8.84 14.26 4.73
CA GLY A 16 7.96 15.44 4.77
C GLY A 16 8.72 16.76 4.86
N ASP A 17 9.71 16.85 5.74
CA ASP A 17 10.55 18.04 5.92
C ASP A 17 11.37 18.34 4.65
N LYS A 18 11.82 17.30 3.95
CA LYS A 18 12.58 17.44 2.69
C LYS A 18 11.69 17.90 1.54
N GLU A 19 10.53 17.26 1.36
CA GLU A 19 9.62 17.46 0.22
C GLU A 19 8.58 18.58 0.47
N GLY A 20 8.43 19.04 1.71
CA GLY A 20 7.52 20.14 2.07
C GLY A 20 6.07 19.73 2.31
N PHE A 21 5.83 18.52 2.83
CA PHE A 21 4.52 18.10 3.34
C PHE A 21 4.57 17.83 4.84
N LYS A 22 3.40 17.82 5.49
CA LYS A 22 3.30 17.58 6.93
C LYS A 22 2.79 16.18 7.22
N ILE A 23 3.37 15.53 8.24
CA ILE A 23 2.78 14.34 8.85
C ILE A 23 2.02 14.76 10.09
N TYR A 24 0.76 14.34 10.17
CA TYR A 24 -0.04 14.49 11.38
C TYR A 24 -0.11 13.15 12.11
N SER A 25 0.11 13.21 13.41
CA SER A 25 -0.02 12.07 14.29
C SER A 25 -1.17 12.24 15.25
N THR A 26 -1.71 11.12 15.71
CA THR A 26 -2.58 11.07 16.87
C THR A 26 -1.87 10.35 18.01
N ASN A 27 -2.24 10.65 19.25
CA ASN A 27 -1.75 9.90 20.41
C ASN A 27 -2.92 9.22 21.16
N ARG A 28 -2.59 8.27 22.04
CA ARG A 28 -3.57 7.54 22.87
C ARG A 28 -4.38 8.47 23.79
N LEU A 29 -3.90 9.68 24.03
CA LEU A 29 -4.60 10.70 24.83
C LEU A 29 -5.69 11.43 24.04
N GLY A 30 -5.78 11.22 22.72
CA GLY A 30 -6.75 11.89 21.86
C GLY A 30 -6.33 13.31 21.50
N GLU A 31 -5.04 13.52 21.25
CA GLU A 31 -4.53 14.72 20.61
C GLU A 31 -4.15 14.41 19.16
N CYS A 32 -4.28 15.41 18.29
CA CYS A 32 -3.83 15.34 16.91
C CYS A 32 -3.03 16.60 16.60
N SER A 33 -1.80 16.43 16.09
CA SER A 33 -0.90 17.53 15.79
C SER A 33 0.11 17.14 14.72
N ASP A 34 0.85 18.12 14.20
CA ASP A 34 2.01 17.91 13.31
C ASP A 34 3.30 17.60 14.10
N LYS A 35 3.19 17.27 15.39
CA LYS A 35 4.29 16.72 16.16
C LYS A 35 4.32 15.21 16.01
N LEU A 36 5.53 14.65 16.02
CA LEU A 36 5.69 13.20 16.09
C LEU A 36 5.10 12.67 17.41
N PRO A 37 4.41 11.53 17.36
CA PRO A 37 3.95 10.86 18.56
C PRO A 37 5.16 10.20 19.25
N GLU A 38 5.00 9.75 20.50
CA GLU A 38 6.07 8.99 21.16
C GLU A 38 6.34 7.69 20.41
N PHE A 39 7.63 7.31 20.41
CA PHE A 39 8.07 6.01 19.90
C PHE A 39 7.32 4.87 20.59
N SER A 40 6.94 3.86 19.82
CA SER A 40 6.24 2.68 20.30
C SER A 40 6.78 1.42 19.64
N GLU A 41 6.84 0.32 20.39
CA GLU A 41 7.02 -1.05 19.83
C GLU A 41 5.68 -1.78 19.72
N ASP A 42 4.61 -1.15 20.22
CA ASP A 42 3.25 -1.64 20.09
C ASP A 42 2.73 -1.41 18.66
N THR A 43 2.20 -2.48 18.08
CA THR A 43 1.60 -2.50 16.73
C THR A 43 0.07 -2.44 16.77
N GLU A 44 -0.54 -2.40 17.97
CA GLU A 44 -1.98 -2.19 18.11
C GLU A 44 -2.40 -0.84 17.48
N ASP A 45 -3.45 -0.88 16.67
CA ASP A 45 -4.01 0.26 15.94
C ASP A 45 -3.04 0.97 14.97
N PHE A 46 -2.02 0.27 14.44
CA PHE A 46 -1.06 0.85 13.49
C PHE A 46 -1.67 1.19 12.11
N TRP A 47 -2.72 0.48 11.69
CA TRP A 47 -3.35 0.63 10.37
C TRP A 47 -4.30 1.83 10.30
N ALA A 48 -3.74 3.03 10.17
CA ALA A 48 -4.51 4.27 10.19
C ALA A 48 -5.60 4.32 9.08
N GLN A 49 -5.31 3.81 7.88
CA GLN A 49 -6.26 3.87 6.75
C GLN A 49 -7.54 3.06 6.99
N ASP A 50 -7.45 1.98 7.75
CA ASP A 50 -8.59 1.10 8.07
C ASP A 50 -9.46 1.69 9.19
N MET A 51 -8.99 2.78 9.79
CA MET A 51 -9.65 3.43 10.91
C MET A 51 -10.32 4.74 10.54
N TRP A 52 -9.71 5.51 9.64
CA TRP A 52 -10.29 6.77 9.20
C TRP A 52 -9.74 7.30 7.89
N MET A 53 -10.59 8.11 7.26
CA MET A 53 -10.27 8.94 6.11
C MET A 53 -10.94 10.30 6.23
N ILE A 54 -10.33 11.33 5.66
CA ILE A 54 -10.93 12.65 5.52
C ILE A 54 -11.44 12.80 4.08
N ILE A 55 -12.74 13.00 3.90
CA ILE A 55 -13.36 13.13 2.58
C ILE A 55 -14.33 14.31 2.60
N ASN A 56 -14.16 15.27 1.69
CA ASN A 56 -15.07 16.42 1.55
C ASN A 56 -15.36 17.15 2.88
N LYS A 57 -14.31 17.44 3.67
CA LYS A 57 -14.40 18.03 5.02
C LYS A 57 -15.21 17.21 6.04
N LYS A 58 -15.41 15.92 5.76
CA LYS A 58 -15.99 14.95 6.69
C LYS A 58 -14.93 13.96 7.15
N LEU A 59 -15.06 13.51 8.39
CA LEU A 59 -14.34 12.35 8.90
C LEU A 59 -15.19 11.10 8.69
N LEU A 60 -14.69 10.17 7.90
CA LEU A 60 -15.21 8.80 7.86
C LEU A 60 -14.35 7.96 8.78
N THR A 61 -14.96 7.27 9.74
CA THR A 61 -14.21 6.45 10.70
C THR A 61 -14.95 5.17 11.04
N SER A 62 -14.20 4.10 11.32
CA SER A 62 -14.75 2.86 11.90
C SER A 62 -14.98 2.99 13.40
N LYS A 63 -14.17 3.81 14.10
CA LYS A 63 -14.19 3.93 15.57
C LYS A 63 -14.60 5.34 16.04
N PHE A 64 -15.66 5.43 16.85
CA PHE A 64 -16.04 6.68 17.54
C PHE A 64 -15.37 6.73 18.92
N ASN A 65 -14.14 7.24 18.97
CA ASN A 65 -13.33 7.29 20.18
C ASN A 65 -12.63 8.65 20.33
N LYS A 66 -11.76 8.78 21.33
CA LYS A 66 -10.99 10.02 21.57
C LYS A 66 -10.11 10.39 20.38
N VAL A 67 -9.56 9.41 19.66
CA VAL A 67 -8.69 9.64 18.49
C VAL A 67 -9.49 10.25 17.33
N SER A 68 -10.62 9.65 16.96
CA SER A 68 -11.44 10.22 15.87
C SER A 68 -12.06 11.57 16.25
N ALA A 69 -12.39 11.80 17.52
CA ALA A 69 -12.79 13.12 18.01
C ALA A 69 -11.67 14.17 17.89
N ALA A 70 -10.42 13.78 18.16
CA ALA A 70 -9.24 14.65 18.04
C ALA A 70 -8.97 15.06 16.60
N ILE A 71 -9.01 14.10 15.67
CA ILE A 71 -8.86 14.33 14.23
C ILE A 71 -9.94 15.30 13.76
N LYS A 72 -11.21 15.00 14.08
CA LYS A 72 -12.34 15.85 13.72
C LYS A 72 -12.14 17.30 14.19
N LYS A 73 -11.75 17.49 15.45
CA LYS A 73 -11.51 18.82 16.03
C LYS A 73 -10.36 19.55 15.33
N SER A 74 -9.25 18.85 15.11
CA SER A 74 -8.00 19.45 14.60
C SER A 74 -8.12 19.90 13.15
N PHE A 75 -8.90 19.17 12.34
CA PHE A 75 -9.16 19.50 10.93
C PHE A 75 -10.51 20.19 10.71
N ASN A 76 -11.21 20.60 11.78
CA ASN A 76 -12.53 21.25 11.73
C ASN A 76 -13.55 20.50 10.84
N LEU A 77 -13.66 19.19 11.04
CA LEU A 77 -14.48 18.29 10.23
C LEU A 77 -15.86 18.09 10.86
N SER A 78 -16.83 17.68 10.02
CA SER A 78 -18.06 17.04 10.48
C SER A 78 -17.94 15.52 10.39
N TYR A 79 -18.75 14.78 11.14
CA TYR A 79 -18.94 13.36 10.80
C TYR A 79 -19.81 13.26 9.54
N ASP A 80 -19.72 12.15 8.82
CA ASP A 80 -20.73 11.88 7.81
C ASP A 80 -22.09 11.62 8.47
N ASN A 81 -23.15 12.26 7.95
CA ASN A 81 -24.50 12.19 8.52
C ASN A 81 -25.04 10.75 8.56
N ALA A 82 -24.66 9.90 7.61
CA ALA A 82 -25.06 8.49 7.61
C ALA A 82 -24.37 7.74 8.76
N GLN A 83 -23.09 7.99 9.01
CA GLN A 83 -22.37 7.40 10.14
C GLN A 83 -22.87 7.93 11.49
N TYR A 84 -23.09 9.25 11.62
CA TYR A 84 -23.51 9.89 12.87
C TYR A 84 -24.90 9.43 13.35
N ASN A 85 -25.89 9.42 12.46
CA ASN A 85 -27.26 9.00 12.80
C ASN A 85 -27.34 7.53 13.24
N ILE A 86 -26.35 6.73 12.88
CA ILE A 86 -26.28 5.30 13.22
C ILE A 86 -25.46 5.10 14.49
N PHE A 87 -24.37 5.86 14.70
CA PHE A 87 -23.68 5.92 15.98
C PHE A 87 -24.66 6.22 17.13
N GLU A 88 -25.53 7.23 16.96
CA GLU A 88 -26.56 7.56 17.95
C GLU A 88 -27.56 6.41 18.19
N LYS A 89 -27.82 5.56 17.18
CA LYS A 89 -28.65 4.36 17.35
C LYS A 89 -27.94 3.24 18.08
N ILE A 90 -26.63 3.06 17.86
CA ILE A 90 -25.83 1.95 18.40
C ILE A 90 -25.28 2.26 19.79
N LYS A 91 -25.03 3.52 20.12
CA LYS A 91 -24.71 3.95 21.50
C LYS A 91 -25.80 3.51 22.51
N ASN A 92 -27.01 3.25 22.03
CA ASN A 92 -28.13 2.73 22.83
C ASN A 92 -28.17 1.18 22.91
N LEU A 93 -27.26 0.47 22.23
CA LEU A 93 -27.14 -0.99 22.21
C LEU A 93 -25.82 -1.37 22.93
N SER A 94 -25.93 -1.85 24.16
CA SER A 94 -24.82 -1.99 25.12
C SER A 94 -23.90 -3.23 24.92
N SER A 95 -23.73 -3.74 23.70
CA SER A 95 -22.95 -4.97 23.48
C SER A 95 -21.76 -4.78 22.51
N GLU A 96 -20.58 -5.31 22.85
CA GLU A 96 -19.39 -5.32 21.97
C GLU A 96 -19.67 -5.92 20.59
N LYS A 97 -20.52 -6.95 20.52
CA LYS A 97 -20.96 -7.57 19.26
C LYS A 97 -21.62 -6.58 18.31
N SER A 98 -22.37 -5.61 18.85
CA SER A 98 -23.03 -4.56 18.05
C SER A 98 -22.08 -3.47 17.53
N HIS A 99 -20.89 -3.32 18.13
CA HIS A 99 -19.84 -2.44 17.62
C HIS A 99 -19.07 -3.06 16.45
N ASN A 100 -18.71 -4.35 16.52
CA ASN A 100 -18.04 -5.03 15.40
C ASN A 100 -18.97 -5.17 14.16
N ASP A 101 -20.27 -5.39 14.38
CA ASP A 101 -21.27 -5.39 13.29
C ASP A 101 -21.49 -4.00 12.68
N PHE A 102 -21.15 -2.91 13.40
CA PHE A 102 -21.22 -1.54 12.91
C PHE A 102 -20.05 -1.21 11.97
N GLU A 103 -18.83 -1.54 12.38
CA GLU A 103 -17.62 -1.32 11.58
C GLU A 103 -17.76 -1.97 10.20
N LYS A 104 -18.20 -3.23 10.16
CA LYS A 104 -18.39 -4.00 8.92
C LYS A 104 -19.50 -3.49 8.00
N LYS A 105 -20.44 -2.67 8.47
CA LYS A 105 -21.61 -2.22 7.69
C LYS A 105 -21.54 -0.78 7.22
N TYR A 106 -20.63 0.03 7.78
CA TYR A 106 -20.69 1.50 7.61
C TYR A 106 -19.33 2.17 7.42
N HIS A 107 -18.26 1.39 7.32
CA HIS A 107 -16.93 1.86 6.96
C HIS A 107 -16.42 1.04 5.77
N ILE A 108 -15.75 1.72 4.84
CA ILE A 108 -14.95 1.09 3.80
C ILE A 108 -13.50 1.45 4.14
N ALA A 109 -12.66 0.42 4.29
CA ALA A 109 -11.25 0.57 4.62
C ALA A 109 -10.55 1.44 3.57
N GLY A 110 -9.71 2.38 4.01
CA GLY A 110 -9.05 3.33 3.13
C GLY A 110 -8.11 2.66 2.12
N GLY A 111 -7.55 1.50 2.46
CA GLY A 111 -6.76 0.71 1.51
C GLY A 111 -7.57 0.20 0.32
N ASN A 112 -8.90 0.09 0.46
CA ASN A 112 -9.76 -0.47 -0.59
C ASN A 112 -10.45 0.56 -1.47
N VAL A 113 -10.08 1.83 -1.35
CA VAL A 113 -10.64 2.94 -2.11
C VAL A 113 -9.58 3.94 -2.52
N PHE A 114 -9.76 4.52 -3.70
CA PHE A 114 -8.97 5.67 -4.14
C PHE A 114 -9.86 6.75 -4.72
N ILE A 115 -9.63 8.00 -4.31
CA ILE A 115 -10.22 9.17 -4.97
C ILE A 115 -9.21 9.68 -5.98
N VAL A 116 -9.56 9.64 -7.25
CA VAL A 116 -8.69 10.06 -8.35
C VAL A 116 -9.29 11.24 -9.11
N LYS A 117 -8.45 12.17 -9.55
CA LYS A 117 -8.89 13.33 -10.34
C LYS A 117 -9.27 12.88 -11.75
N GLY A 118 -10.57 12.94 -12.06
CA GLY A 118 -11.11 12.63 -13.39
C GLY A 118 -11.26 13.85 -14.29
N LYS A 119 -11.62 13.60 -15.55
CA LYS A 119 -11.82 14.67 -16.56
C LYS A 119 -12.95 15.63 -16.17
N TYR A 120 -13.94 15.16 -15.40
CA TYR A 120 -15.14 15.89 -15.03
C TYR A 120 -15.27 16.06 -13.50
N GLY A 121 -14.15 15.98 -12.78
CA GLY A 121 -14.11 15.98 -11.31
C GLY A 121 -13.68 14.65 -10.73
N ASP A 122 -13.79 14.52 -9.41
CA ASP A 122 -13.30 13.38 -8.65
C ASP A 122 -14.07 12.09 -9.02
N GLU A 123 -13.32 11.02 -9.27
CA GLU A 123 -13.82 9.67 -9.51
C GLU A 123 -13.34 8.75 -8.40
N LEU A 124 -14.16 7.80 -7.98
CA LEU A 124 -13.79 6.80 -6.98
C LEU A 124 -13.42 5.49 -7.66
N LEU A 125 -12.29 4.90 -7.27
CA LEU A 125 -11.97 3.49 -7.48
C LEU A 125 -12.30 2.73 -6.19
N ILE A 126 -12.96 1.58 -6.29
CA ILE A 126 -13.35 0.76 -5.13
C ILE A 126 -13.19 -0.73 -5.45
N GLY A 127 -12.72 -1.50 -4.48
CA GLY A 127 -12.67 -2.96 -4.57
C GLY A 127 -14.07 -3.56 -4.74
N GLN A 128 -14.21 -4.58 -5.58
CA GLN A 128 -15.51 -5.20 -5.87
C GLN A 128 -16.17 -5.82 -4.62
N ASP A 129 -15.37 -6.33 -3.69
CA ASP A 129 -15.85 -7.05 -2.51
C ASP A 129 -16.63 -6.12 -1.57
N GLU A 130 -16.36 -4.81 -1.60
CA GLU A 130 -17.14 -3.80 -0.86
C GLU A 130 -18.61 -3.79 -1.28
N LEU A 131 -18.92 -4.24 -2.51
CA LEU A 131 -20.29 -4.25 -3.02
C LEU A 131 -21.15 -5.38 -2.48
N GLU A 132 -20.55 -6.33 -1.74
CA GLU A 132 -21.32 -7.30 -0.94
C GLU A 132 -22.08 -6.61 0.20
N THR A 133 -21.54 -5.49 0.68
CA THR A 133 -22.10 -4.71 1.80
C THR A 133 -22.76 -3.41 1.33
N PHE A 134 -22.15 -2.70 0.38
CA PHE A 134 -22.56 -1.36 -0.03
C PHE A 134 -23.05 -1.32 -1.47
N ASN A 135 -24.21 -0.71 -1.72
CA ASN A 135 -24.62 -0.41 -3.09
C ASN A 135 -23.94 0.88 -3.61
N ILE A 136 -23.85 1.00 -4.94
CA ILE A 136 -23.18 2.13 -5.60
C ILE A 136 -23.76 3.49 -5.21
N CYS A 137 -25.07 3.61 -4.95
CA CYS A 137 -25.66 4.88 -4.52
C CYS A 137 -25.18 5.30 -3.13
N GLN A 138 -25.06 4.34 -2.21
CA GLN A 138 -24.49 4.58 -0.87
C GLN A 138 -23.03 5.01 -0.98
N VAL A 139 -22.22 4.31 -1.78
CA VAL A 139 -20.82 4.66 -2.03
C VAL A 139 -20.69 6.09 -2.58
N LYS A 140 -21.48 6.44 -3.62
CA LYS A 140 -21.49 7.80 -4.18
C LYS A 140 -21.83 8.86 -3.13
N SER A 141 -22.83 8.59 -2.29
CA SER A 141 -23.24 9.51 -1.23
C SER A 141 -22.16 9.66 -0.16
N MET A 142 -21.54 8.55 0.26
CA MET A 142 -20.50 8.50 1.29
C MET A 142 -19.26 9.30 0.88
N PHE A 143 -18.80 9.10 -0.36
CA PHE A 143 -17.58 9.73 -0.88
C PHE A 143 -17.85 11.06 -1.62
N GLY A 144 -19.11 11.45 -1.80
CA GLY A 144 -19.48 12.65 -2.54
C GLY A 144 -19.03 12.64 -4.00
N CYS A 145 -18.93 11.46 -4.63
CA CYS A 145 -18.43 11.31 -5.99
C CYS A 145 -19.56 11.04 -7.00
N GLY A 146 -19.45 11.60 -8.21
CA GLY A 146 -20.43 11.38 -9.28
C GLY A 146 -20.23 10.04 -10.01
N LYS A 147 -18.99 9.55 -10.02
CA LYS A 147 -18.55 8.38 -10.78
C LYS A 147 -17.76 7.42 -9.90
N VAL A 148 -18.16 6.15 -9.95
CA VAL A 148 -17.53 5.03 -9.24
C VAL A 148 -17.09 4.01 -10.28
N THR A 149 -15.85 3.55 -10.16
CA THR A 149 -15.28 2.44 -10.92
C THR A 149 -14.98 1.31 -9.96
N VAL A 150 -15.67 0.19 -10.16
CA VAL A 150 -15.49 -1.03 -9.37
C VAL A 150 -14.37 -1.83 -10.01
N LEU A 151 -13.39 -2.24 -9.22
CA LEU A 151 -12.24 -3.01 -9.69
C LEU A 151 -12.28 -4.44 -9.15
N PRO A 152 -11.96 -5.45 -9.99
CA PRO A 152 -11.68 -6.78 -9.49
C PRO A 152 -10.44 -6.72 -8.59
N GLN A 153 -10.43 -7.55 -7.56
CA GLN A 153 -9.38 -7.54 -6.54
C GLN A 153 -8.27 -8.54 -6.88
N MET A 154 -7.01 -8.09 -6.93
CA MET A 154 -5.82 -8.97 -7.02
C MET A 154 -5.26 -9.33 -5.64
N ASP A 155 -5.88 -8.79 -4.59
CA ASP A 155 -5.50 -8.88 -3.19
C ASP A 155 -6.64 -8.39 -2.28
N PHE A 156 -6.48 -8.44 -0.97
CA PHE A 156 -7.54 -8.03 -0.04
C PHE A 156 -7.98 -6.57 -0.20
N HIS A 157 -7.04 -5.66 -0.45
CA HIS A 157 -7.27 -4.23 -0.67
C HIS A 157 -6.65 -3.75 -1.98
N LEU A 158 -7.25 -2.72 -2.60
CA LEU A 158 -6.71 -2.08 -3.81
C LEU A 158 -5.27 -1.58 -3.66
N ASP A 159 -4.94 -0.98 -2.52
CA ASP A 159 -3.66 -0.34 -2.24
C ASP A 159 -2.45 -1.31 -2.22
N LEU A 160 -2.73 -2.61 -2.18
CA LEU A 160 -1.73 -3.68 -2.24
C LEU A 160 -1.32 -4.04 -3.67
N PHE A 161 -2.05 -3.60 -4.70
CA PHE A 161 -1.75 -3.96 -6.10
C PHE A 161 -1.93 -2.84 -7.11
N ILE A 162 -2.58 -1.73 -6.77
CA ILE A 162 -2.59 -0.50 -7.58
C ILE A 162 -2.11 0.72 -6.79
N ARG A 163 -1.58 1.69 -7.52
CA ARG A 163 -1.29 3.02 -6.99
C ARG A 163 -1.61 4.10 -8.03
N PRO A 164 -2.66 4.90 -7.82
CA PRO A 164 -2.91 6.07 -8.66
C PRO A 164 -1.76 7.07 -8.59
N LEU A 165 -1.41 7.64 -9.73
CA LEU A 165 -0.55 8.81 -9.87
C LEU A 165 -1.42 9.98 -10.39
N ASP A 166 -0.79 10.95 -11.06
CA ASP A 166 -1.49 12.03 -11.73
C ASP A 166 -2.10 11.67 -13.09
N ASN A 167 -3.02 12.51 -13.56
CA ASN A 167 -3.51 12.51 -14.94
C ASN A 167 -4.07 11.16 -15.38
N ARG A 168 -4.81 10.50 -14.49
CA ARG A 168 -5.40 9.17 -14.70
C ARG A 168 -4.39 8.07 -14.99
N LYS A 169 -3.11 8.25 -14.62
CA LYS A 169 -2.12 7.19 -14.63
C LYS A 169 -2.28 6.35 -13.36
N ILE A 170 -2.24 5.04 -13.52
CA ILE A 170 -2.31 4.10 -12.40
C ILE A 170 -1.18 3.10 -12.59
N LEU A 171 -0.30 3.02 -11.59
CA LEU A 171 0.61 1.89 -11.46
C LEU A 171 -0.22 0.66 -11.08
N LEU A 172 0.03 -0.45 -11.75
CA LEU A 172 -0.59 -1.75 -11.50
C LEU A 172 0.54 -2.78 -11.36
N SER A 173 0.60 -3.47 -10.22
CA SER A 173 1.52 -4.59 -10.08
C SER A 173 1.18 -5.68 -11.08
N ASP A 174 2.19 -6.17 -11.80
CA ASP A 174 2.06 -7.30 -12.72
C ASP A 174 3.05 -8.40 -12.32
N ASP A 175 2.52 -9.50 -11.80
CA ASP A 175 3.31 -10.62 -11.32
C ASP A 175 4.16 -11.25 -12.45
N LYS A 176 3.71 -11.16 -13.71
CA LYS A 176 4.51 -11.57 -14.88
C LYS A 176 5.75 -10.69 -15.05
N LYS A 177 5.63 -9.38 -14.81
CA LYS A 177 6.78 -8.47 -14.84
C LYS A 177 7.75 -8.72 -13.69
N THR A 178 7.24 -9.03 -12.50
CA THR A 178 8.10 -9.47 -11.40
C THR A 178 8.93 -10.70 -11.80
N LEU A 179 8.31 -11.72 -12.40
CA LEU A 179 9.01 -12.90 -12.93
C LEU A 179 10.04 -12.55 -14.01
N GLU A 180 9.70 -11.67 -14.95
CA GLU A 180 10.63 -11.18 -15.97
C GLU A 180 11.87 -10.51 -15.34
N ILE A 181 11.69 -9.69 -14.29
CA ILE A 181 12.80 -9.04 -13.59
C ILE A 181 13.67 -10.05 -12.84
N LEU A 182 13.08 -11.05 -12.18
CA LEU A 182 13.85 -12.14 -11.55
C LEU A 182 14.68 -12.91 -12.59
N GLN A 183 14.10 -13.23 -13.74
CA GLN A 183 14.81 -13.90 -14.84
C GLN A 183 15.93 -13.03 -15.42
N GLN A 184 15.73 -11.71 -15.52
CA GLN A 184 16.79 -10.78 -15.94
C GLN A 184 17.93 -10.75 -14.93
N GLY A 185 17.64 -10.69 -13.63
CA GLY A 185 18.64 -10.77 -12.56
C GLY A 185 19.44 -12.07 -12.62
N LEU A 186 18.75 -13.22 -12.75
CA LEU A 186 19.40 -14.52 -12.89
C LEU A 186 20.36 -14.56 -14.09
N ARG A 187 19.95 -14.02 -15.25
CA ARG A 187 20.82 -13.93 -16.43
C ARG A 187 22.05 -13.06 -16.18
N LYS A 188 21.91 -11.96 -15.44
CA LYS A 188 23.04 -11.09 -15.07
C LYS A 188 24.07 -11.83 -14.21
N VAL A 189 23.59 -12.57 -13.20
CA VAL A 189 24.42 -13.41 -12.32
C VAL A 189 25.13 -14.51 -13.13
N ILE A 190 24.43 -15.22 -14.01
CA ILE A 190 25.03 -16.27 -14.86
C ILE A 190 26.09 -15.68 -15.81
N ASN A 191 25.81 -14.54 -16.43
CA ASN A 191 26.76 -13.88 -17.32
C ASN A 191 28.02 -13.44 -16.56
N TYR A 192 27.86 -12.93 -15.34
CA TYR A 192 28.98 -12.52 -14.49
C TYR A 192 29.89 -13.71 -14.13
N THR A 193 29.32 -14.84 -13.73
CA THR A 193 30.10 -16.06 -13.41
C THR A 193 30.81 -16.67 -14.61
N THR A 194 30.28 -16.45 -15.82
CA THR A 194 30.92 -16.90 -17.06
C THR A 194 32.16 -16.05 -17.38
N THR A 195 32.14 -14.76 -17.04
CA THR A 195 33.24 -13.82 -17.30
C THR A 195 34.25 -13.73 -16.14
N HIS A 196 33.87 -14.15 -14.94
CA HIS A 196 34.69 -14.15 -13.72
C HIS A 196 34.67 -15.54 -13.06
N PRO A 197 35.32 -16.56 -13.68
CA PRO A 197 35.28 -17.94 -13.21
C PRO A 197 35.86 -18.13 -11.80
N GLU A 198 36.74 -17.23 -11.33
CA GLU A 198 37.30 -17.20 -9.98
C GLU A 198 36.27 -16.97 -8.88
N SER A 199 35.17 -16.27 -9.19
CA SER A 199 34.08 -15.97 -8.25
C SER A 199 32.93 -16.98 -8.34
N ARG A 200 33.05 -18.02 -9.18
CA ARG A 200 31.94 -18.92 -9.52
C ARG A 200 31.27 -19.54 -8.29
N ASP A 201 32.04 -20.07 -7.35
CA ASP A 201 31.51 -20.81 -6.20
C ASP A 201 30.65 -19.95 -5.27
N GLU A 202 30.98 -18.67 -5.13
CA GLU A 202 30.19 -17.70 -4.38
C GLU A 202 28.84 -17.45 -5.05
N TYR A 203 28.84 -17.24 -6.36
CA TYR A 203 27.66 -16.86 -7.13
C TYR A 203 26.75 -18.04 -7.49
N LEU A 204 27.24 -19.30 -7.42
CA LEU A 204 26.37 -20.48 -7.56
C LEU A 204 25.25 -20.48 -6.51
N LYS A 205 25.54 -20.06 -5.28
CA LYS A 205 24.51 -19.94 -4.22
C LYS A 205 23.47 -18.86 -4.55
N ILE A 206 23.89 -17.79 -5.21
CA ILE A 206 22.99 -16.70 -5.66
C ILE A 206 22.08 -17.23 -6.78
N ILE A 207 22.65 -17.96 -7.75
CA ILE A 207 21.88 -18.62 -8.82
C ILE A 207 20.80 -19.53 -8.23
N ASP A 208 21.16 -20.39 -7.26
CA ASP A 208 20.20 -21.29 -6.61
C ASP A 208 19.09 -20.52 -5.89
N ARG A 209 19.41 -19.40 -5.21
CA ARG A 209 18.41 -18.53 -4.57
C ARG A 209 17.44 -17.93 -5.58
N PHE A 210 17.93 -17.42 -6.71
CA PHE A 210 17.08 -16.90 -7.79
C PHE A 210 16.11 -17.96 -8.31
N ILE A 211 16.61 -19.18 -8.59
CA ILE A 211 15.80 -20.29 -9.09
C ILE A 211 14.71 -20.66 -8.08
N ASN A 212 15.08 -20.79 -6.80
CA ASN A 212 14.14 -21.18 -5.75
C ASN A 212 13.07 -20.11 -5.50
N ILE A 213 13.46 -18.83 -5.46
CA ILE A 213 12.51 -17.71 -5.28
C ILE A 213 11.57 -17.61 -6.48
N GLN A 214 12.08 -17.75 -7.70
CA GLN A 214 11.26 -17.72 -8.90
C GLN A 214 10.24 -18.87 -8.89
N ALA A 215 10.67 -20.11 -8.63
CA ALA A 215 9.78 -21.28 -8.60
C ALA A 215 8.71 -21.17 -7.48
N SER A 216 9.10 -20.66 -6.31
CA SER A 216 8.17 -20.40 -5.20
C SER A 216 7.14 -19.32 -5.55
N PHE A 217 7.57 -18.27 -6.25
CA PHE A 217 6.67 -17.20 -6.67
C PHE A 217 5.72 -17.65 -7.80
N GLU A 218 6.20 -18.43 -8.78
CA GLU A 218 5.37 -19.08 -9.80
C GLU A 218 4.26 -19.93 -9.15
N THR A 219 4.64 -20.76 -8.17
CA THR A 219 3.67 -21.57 -7.40
C THR A 219 2.64 -20.68 -6.70
N SER A 220 3.10 -19.58 -6.09
CA SER A 220 2.23 -18.64 -5.37
C SER A 220 1.25 -17.91 -6.31
N ILE A 221 1.67 -17.56 -7.53
CA ILE A 221 0.80 -16.98 -8.56
C ILE A 221 -0.27 -17.99 -8.99
N ASP A 222 0.11 -19.26 -9.17
CA ASP A 222 -0.78 -20.31 -9.65
C ASP A 222 -1.89 -20.65 -8.65
N ILE A 223 -1.56 -20.70 -7.36
CA ILE A 223 -2.54 -20.99 -6.30
C ILE A 223 -3.32 -19.74 -5.85
N ASN A 224 -2.83 -18.53 -6.15
CA ASN A 224 -3.54 -17.29 -5.83
C ASN A 224 -4.86 -17.21 -6.60
N ASN A 225 -5.97 -17.24 -5.85
CA ASN A 225 -7.35 -17.22 -6.37
C ASN A 225 -7.95 -15.83 -6.60
N TYR A 226 -7.22 -14.75 -6.30
CA TYR A 226 -7.62 -13.40 -6.67
C TYR A 226 -7.55 -13.19 -8.19
N ALA A 227 -8.15 -12.08 -8.64
CA ALA A 227 -8.07 -11.66 -10.04
C ALA A 227 -6.61 -11.44 -10.47
N LYS A 228 -6.36 -11.46 -11.79
CA LYS A 228 -5.03 -11.21 -12.34
C LYS A 228 -4.91 -9.77 -12.84
N ALA A 229 -3.68 -9.30 -13.05
CA ALA A 229 -3.40 -7.95 -13.58
C ALA A 229 -4.09 -7.65 -14.92
N ASP A 230 -4.37 -8.68 -15.73
CA ASP A 230 -5.11 -8.53 -16.99
C ASP A 230 -6.56 -8.09 -16.76
N ASP A 231 -7.23 -8.60 -15.72
CA ASP A 231 -8.62 -8.26 -15.39
C ASP A 231 -8.75 -6.81 -14.92
N VAL A 232 -7.88 -6.40 -13.99
CA VAL A 232 -7.85 -5.03 -13.46
C VAL A 232 -7.51 -4.04 -14.56
N ALA A 233 -6.47 -4.33 -15.35
CA ALA A 233 -6.05 -3.47 -16.44
C ALA A 233 -7.16 -3.30 -17.48
N HIS A 234 -7.92 -4.35 -17.78
CA HIS A 234 -9.04 -4.27 -18.71
C HIS A 234 -10.09 -3.27 -18.22
N VAL A 235 -10.50 -3.36 -16.96
CA VAL A 235 -11.50 -2.44 -16.38
C VAL A 235 -10.99 -1.00 -16.38
N LEU A 236 -9.75 -0.77 -15.92
CA LEU A 236 -9.16 0.56 -15.86
C LEU A 236 -9.04 1.20 -17.26
N LYS A 237 -8.51 0.46 -18.24
CA LYS A 237 -8.39 0.95 -19.63
C LYS A 237 -9.75 1.25 -20.25
N LYS A 238 -10.76 0.40 -20.02
CA LYS A 238 -12.14 0.64 -20.48
C LYS A 238 -12.74 1.92 -19.89
N LYS A 239 -12.28 2.33 -18.70
CA LYS A 239 -12.67 3.59 -18.05
C LYS A 239 -11.77 4.77 -18.40
N GLY A 240 -10.81 4.59 -19.33
CA GLY A 240 -9.93 5.63 -19.83
C GLY A 240 -8.80 6.00 -18.86
N PHE A 241 -8.35 5.07 -18.03
CA PHE A 241 -7.10 5.22 -17.29
C PHE A 241 -5.92 4.75 -18.13
N ASP A 242 -4.77 5.39 -17.93
CA ASP A 242 -3.48 4.94 -18.44
C ASP A 242 -2.86 3.97 -17.43
N VAL A 243 -2.72 2.71 -17.81
CA VAL A 243 -2.30 1.64 -16.89
C VAL A 243 -0.84 1.30 -17.15
N ILE A 244 -0.01 1.55 -16.13
CA ILE A 244 1.43 1.32 -16.14
C ILE A 244 1.70 0.06 -15.33
N ARG A 245 2.21 -0.97 -16.01
CA ARG A 245 2.47 -2.25 -15.36
C ARG A 245 3.90 -2.30 -14.82
N VAL A 246 4.04 -2.65 -13.54
CA VAL A 246 5.33 -2.61 -12.82
C VAL A 246 5.60 -3.91 -12.06
N PRO A 247 6.88 -4.27 -11.83
CA PRO A 247 7.28 -5.37 -10.94
C PRO A 247 7.10 -4.94 -9.47
N GLY A 248 5.84 -4.79 -9.04
CA GLY A 248 5.51 -4.10 -7.79
C GLY A 248 5.48 -4.98 -6.54
N ARG A 249 5.38 -6.30 -6.66
CA ARG A 249 5.26 -7.20 -5.51
C ARG A 249 5.89 -8.57 -5.73
N LEU A 250 6.31 -9.19 -4.62
CA LEU A 250 6.75 -10.58 -4.51
C LEU A 250 6.22 -11.12 -3.17
N TYR A 251 5.55 -12.28 -3.22
CA TYR A 251 4.82 -12.81 -2.07
C TYR A 251 4.77 -14.35 -2.09
N THR A 252 4.43 -14.94 -0.95
CA THR A 252 3.90 -16.30 -0.88
C THR A 252 2.39 -16.27 -0.75
N ALA A 253 1.71 -17.24 -1.38
CA ALA A 253 0.28 -17.44 -1.21
C ALA A 253 -0.01 -18.77 -0.50
N SER A 254 -1.11 -18.83 0.24
CA SER A 254 -1.64 -20.06 0.84
C SER A 254 -3.17 -20.04 0.87
N ASN A 255 -3.80 -21.19 0.68
CA ASN A 255 -5.27 -21.29 0.60
C ASN A 255 -5.86 -21.65 1.97
N TYR A 256 -5.69 -20.75 2.94
CA TYR A 256 -6.14 -20.98 4.33
C TYR A 256 -7.57 -20.51 4.61
N PHE A 257 -8.14 -19.57 3.85
CA PHE A 257 -9.44 -19.01 4.20
C PHE A 257 -10.61 -19.88 3.71
N ASP A 258 -11.58 -20.10 4.61
CA ASP A 258 -12.82 -20.85 4.35
C ASP A 258 -13.70 -20.21 3.27
N ASP A 259 -13.54 -18.91 3.04
CA ASP A 259 -14.24 -18.16 1.98
C ASP A 259 -13.62 -18.37 0.58
N GLY A 260 -12.56 -19.18 0.51
CA GLY A 260 -11.87 -19.49 -0.72
C GLY A 260 -10.97 -18.37 -1.22
N ARG A 261 -10.57 -17.40 -0.38
CA ARG A 261 -9.51 -16.42 -0.67
C ARG A 261 -8.12 -16.92 -0.27
N SER A 262 -7.10 -16.47 -0.98
CA SER A 262 -5.70 -16.76 -0.64
C SER A 262 -5.22 -15.79 0.45
N GLU A 263 -4.47 -16.31 1.40
CA GLU A 263 -3.64 -15.52 2.30
C GLU A 263 -2.33 -15.18 1.59
N ILE A 264 -1.91 -13.92 1.65
CA ILE A 264 -0.75 -13.40 0.92
C ILE A 264 0.21 -12.76 1.92
N SER A 265 1.44 -13.26 1.98
CA SER A 265 2.52 -12.70 2.80
C SER A 265 3.62 -12.13 1.92
N TYR A 266 3.99 -10.87 2.13
CA TYR A 266 4.85 -10.14 1.21
C TYR A 266 6.31 -10.16 1.64
N PHE A 267 7.19 -10.45 0.69
CA PHE A 267 8.62 -10.11 0.79
C PHE A 267 8.89 -8.71 0.21
N CYS A 268 7.97 -8.24 -0.62
CA CYS A 268 7.98 -6.93 -1.26
C CYS A 268 6.57 -6.53 -1.65
N ASN A 269 6.22 -5.29 -1.33
CA ASN A 269 5.06 -4.62 -1.91
C ASN A 269 5.38 -3.14 -2.09
N TYR A 270 5.84 -2.74 -3.27
CA TYR A 270 6.08 -1.35 -3.57
C TYR A 270 4.79 -0.58 -3.90
N MET A 271 3.68 -1.26 -4.16
CA MET A 271 2.38 -0.62 -4.47
C MET A 271 1.73 0.01 -3.25
N ASN A 272 2.00 -0.54 -2.06
CA ASN A 272 1.52 -0.01 -0.80
C ASN A 272 2.32 1.25 -0.40
N ALA A 273 2.02 2.35 -1.09
CA ALA A 273 2.81 3.58 -1.11
C ALA A 273 1.94 4.83 -0.96
N ASN A 274 2.50 5.92 -0.46
CA ASN A 274 1.88 7.25 -0.55
C ASN A 274 2.38 7.97 -1.80
N VAL A 275 1.47 8.67 -2.49
CA VAL A 275 1.79 9.45 -3.69
C VAL A 275 1.20 10.84 -3.58
N LEU A 276 2.08 11.83 -3.54
CA LEU A 276 1.71 13.22 -3.31
C LEU A 276 2.57 14.15 -4.16
N ARG A 277 2.17 15.43 -4.21
CA ARG A 277 2.94 16.49 -4.85
C ARG A 277 3.75 17.26 -3.82
N ASN A 278 5.03 17.45 -4.07
CA ASN A 278 5.88 18.28 -3.22
C ASN A 278 5.62 19.78 -3.45
N LYS A 279 6.34 20.62 -2.69
CA LYS A 279 6.29 22.10 -2.81
C LYS A 279 6.62 22.63 -4.22
N ASP A 280 7.36 21.86 -5.01
CA ASP A 280 7.78 22.17 -6.38
C ASP A 280 6.81 21.57 -7.42
N ASN A 281 5.68 21.02 -6.97
CA ASN A 281 4.65 20.37 -7.78
C ASN A 281 5.16 19.13 -8.54
N GLU A 282 6.13 18.43 -7.97
CA GLU A 282 6.68 17.17 -8.48
C GLU A 282 6.10 15.98 -7.71
N LEU A 283 5.93 14.85 -8.39
CA LEU A 283 5.44 13.63 -7.76
C LEU A 283 6.51 13.06 -6.80
N VAL A 284 6.07 12.76 -5.59
CA VAL A 284 6.83 12.03 -4.57
C VAL A 284 6.18 10.67 -4.37
N TYR A 285 6.99 9.62 -4.31
CA TYR A 285 6.55 8.25 -4.12
C TYR A 285 7.22 7.65 -2.89
N ILE A 286 6.44 7.37 -1.85
CA ILE A 286 6.97 6.88 -0.57
C ILE A 286 6.46 5.46 -0.37
N THR A 287 7.36 4.49 -0.30
CA THR A 287 7.02 3.07 -0.30
C THR A 287 7.89 2.26 0.66
N ASN A 288 7.67 0.95 0.69
CA ASN A 288 8.29 0.02 1.64
C ASN A 288 9.69 -0.39 1.18
N LYS A 289 10.66 -0.39 2.09
CA LYS A 289 11.88 -1.17 1.88
C LYS A 289 11.54 -2.65 1.74
N SER A 290 12.20 -3.37 0.84
CA SER A 290 11.99 -4.81 0.66
C SER A 290 13.22 -5.63 1.07
N MET A 291 13.01 -6.92 1.31
CA MET A 291 14.07 -7.89 1.59
C MET A 291 14.51 -8.68 0.36
N ILE A 292 14.01 -8.37 -0.84
CA ILE A 292 14.24 -9.20 -2.04
C ILE A 292 15.73 -9.34 -2.34
N ASP A 293 16.48 -8.24 -2.37
CA ASP A 293 17.90 -8.27 -2.71
C ASP A 293 18.69 -9.12 -1.71
N GLU A 294 18.40 -8.99 -0.41
CA GLU A 294 18.99 -9.82 0.65
C GLU A 294 18.64 -11.31 0.49
N MET A 295 17.38 -11.63 0.19
CA MET A 295 16.92 -13.00 -0.05
C MET A 295 17.59 -13.63 -1.26
N LEU A 296 17.82 -12.85 -2.31
CA LEU A 296 18.56 -13.27 -3.50
C LEU A 296 20.06 -13.42 -3.22
N GLY A 297 20.57 -12.90 -2.09
CA GLY A 297 21.99 -12.90 -1.75
C GLY A 297 22.77 -11.78 -2.41
N LEU A 298 22.09 -10.70 -2.79
CA LEU A 298 22.69 -9.52 -3.40
C LEU A 298 23.06 -8.51 -2.31
N THR A 299 24.33 -8.46 -1.94
CA THR A 299 24.86 -7.33 -1.15
C THR A 299 24.98 -6.09 -2.04
N PRO A 300 25.13 -4.87 -1.48
CA PRO A 300 25.38 -3.66 -2.27
C PRO A 300 26.56 -3.80 -3.25
N GLU A 301 27.62 -4.48 -2.83
CA GLU A 301 28.81 -4.75 -3.65
C GLU A 301 28.46 -5.67 -4.82
N ILE A 302 27.81 -6.81 -4.54
CA ILE A 302 27.40 -7.78 -5.56
C ILE A 302 26.43 -7.12 -6.55
N SER A 303 25.43 -6.40 -6.06
CA SER A 303 24.46 -5.67 -6.89
C SER A 303 25.14 -4.68 -7.84
N LYS A 304 26.17 -3.98 -7.36
CA LYS A 304 26.96 -3.07 -8.18
C LYS A 304 27.78 -3.81 -9.23
N GLU A 305 28.41 -4.92 -8.87
CA GLU A 305 29.23 -5.73 -9.78
C GLU A 305 28.42 -6.36 -10.92
N ILE A 306 27.27 -6.97 -10.60
CA ILE A 306 26.40 -7.57 -11.62
C ILE A 306 25.53 -6.52 -12.34
N GLY A 307 25.46 -5.31 -11.80
CA GLY A 307 24.64 -4.21 -12.29
C GLY A 307 23.14 -4.50 -12.16
N PHE A 308 22.71 -5.15 -11.08
CA PHE A 308 21.33 -5.54 -10.83
C PHE A 308 20.96 -5.46 -9.34
N SER A 309 19.78 -4.90 -9.09
CA SER A 309 19.04 -4.92 -7.83
C SER A 309 17.56 -4.90 -8.21
N PHE A 310 16.73 -5.61 -7.46
CA PHE A 310 15.29 -5.63 -7.69
C PHE A 310 14.66 -4.25 -7.38
N GLU A 311 15.12 -3.58 -6.31
CA GLU A 311 14.69 -2.21 -5.97
C GLU A 311 15.01 -1.24 -7.11
N LYS A 312 16.21 -1.34 -7.69
CA LYS A 312 16.59 -0.55 -8.87
C LYS A 312 15.71 -0.85 -10.09
N ALA A 313 15.40 -2.12 -10.35
CA ALA A 313 14.53 -2.51 -11.45
C ALA A 313 13.11 -1.93 -11.31
N PHE A 314 12.59 -1.83 -10.08
CA PHE A 314 11.33 -1.14 -9.80
C PHE A 314 11.46 0.37 -10.07
N LEU A 315 12.50 1.03 -9.54
CA LEU A 315 12.76 2.46 -9.80
C LEU A 315 12.82 2.77 -11.30
N ASP A 316 13.59 2.00 -12.04
CA ASP A 316 13.73 2.15 -13.50
C ASP A 316 12.36 2.04 -14.18
N SER A 317 11.47 1.16 -13.71
CA SER A 317 10.12 0.97 -14.27
C SER A 317 9.17 2.15 -14.08
N ILE A 318 9.40 3.01 -13.07
CA ILE A 318 8.58 4.19 -12.78
C ILE A 318 9.27 5.52 -13.09
N SER A 319 10.55 5.50 -13.46
CA SER A 319 11.41 6.68 -13.66
C SER A 319 10.89 7.71 -14.67
N HIS A 320 10.05 7.29 -15.63
CA HIS A 320 9.40 8.19 -16.57
C HIS A 320 8.26 9.02 -15.97
N TYR A 321 7.79 8.66 -14.78
CA TYR A 321 6.62 9.25 -14.13
C TYR A 321 6.96 9.91 -12.80
N VAL A 322 7.92 9.34 -12.07
CA VAL A 322 8.44 9.85 -10.80
C VAL A 322 9.95 9.89 -10.91
N LYS A 323 10.57 11.02 -10.59
CA LYS A 323 12.03 11.11 -10.61
C LYS A 323 12.59 10.29 -9.45
N ASN A 324 13.70 9.59 -9.69
CA ASN A 324 14.27 8.68 -8.70
C ASN A 324 14.64 9.36 -7.38
N GLU A 325 15.06 10.64 -7.41
CA GLU A 325 15.37 11.42 -6.19
C GLU A 325 14.17 11.72 -5.29
N HIS A 326 12.94 11.51 -5.80
CA HIS A 326 11.68 11.67 -5.08
C HIS A 326 11.00 10.32 -4.78
N VAL A 327 11.73 9.21 -4.93
CA VAL A 327 11.29 7.89 -4.47
C VAL A 327 11.99 7.56 -3.16
N TYR A 328 11.20 7.24 -2.13
CA TYR A 328 11.68 6.96 -0.78
C TYR A 328 11.25 5.56 -0.35
N PHE A 329 12.21 4.75 0.11
CA PHE A 329 11.95 3.45 0.71
C PHE A 329 12.10 3.57 2.23
N ILE A 330 10.99 3.41 2.94
CA ILE A 330 10.93 3.49 4.40
C ILE A 330 11.32 2.14 4.99
N GLU A 331 12.25 2.15 5.94
CA GLU A 331 12.85 0.94 6.52
C GLU A 331 12.28 0.65 7.92
N GLY A 332 12.08 1.71 8.71
CA GLY A 332 11.81 1.60 10.13
C GLY A 332 13.06 1.15 10.91
N LYS A 333 13.05 1.40 12.21
CA LYS A 333 14.08 0.95 13.14
C LYS A 333 14.24 -0.58 13.05
N ASP A 334 15.49 -1.03 13.04
CA ASP A 334 15.88 -2.45 12.97
C ASP A 334 15.33 -3.20 11.74
N ASP A 335 15.04 -2.45 10.66
CA ASP A 335 14.40 -2.91 9.43
C ASP A 335 12.97 -3.45 9.60
N PHE A 336 12.21 -2.89 10.54
CA PHE A 336 10.85 -3.32 10.87
C PHE A 336 9.95 -3.48 9.64
N VAL A 337 10.02 -2.56 8.67
CA VAL A 337 9.14 -2.59 7.49
C VAL A 337 9.36 -3.86 6.68
N LYS A 338 10.61 -4.18 6.33
CA LYS A 338 10.90 -5.35 5.49
C LYS A 338 10.81 -6.68 6.26
N LYS A 339 11.15 -6.70 7.55
CA LYS A 339 11.20 -7.95 8.35
C LYS A 339 9.85 -8.36 8.94
N GLU A 340 9.05 -7.39 9.38
CA GLU A 340 7.82 -7.66 10.14
C GLU A 340 6.58 -7.11 9.41
N MET A 341 6.61 -5.84 9.02
CA MET A 341 5.42 -5.15 8.49
C MET A 341 4.86 -5.79 7.22
N LEU A 342 5.73 -6.07 6.23
CA LEU A 342 5.32 -6.69 4.97
C LEU A 342 4.96 -8.18 5.13
N TYR A 343 5.78 -8.93 5.89
CA TYR A 343 5.69 -10.38 5.93
C TYR A 343 4.72 -10.89 7.00
N CYS A 344 4.87 -10.42 8.23
CA CYS A 344 4.07 -10.87 9.38
C CYS A 344 2.71 -10.18 9.46
N TYR A 345 2.66 -8.89 9.11
CA TYR A 345 1.44 -8.11 9.21
C TYR A 345 0.72 -7.86 7.87
N GLN A 346 1.32 -8.28 6.75
CA GLN A 346 0.72 -8.19 5.42
C GLN A 346 0.32 -6.77 5.01
N GLY A 347 0.99 -5.75 5.55
CA GLY A 347 0.70 -4.33 5.33
C GLY A 347 1.93 -3.53 4.90
N GLY A 348 1.74 -2.27 4.52
CA GLY A 348 2.83 -1.37 4.14
C GLY A 348 2.59 0.08 4.57
N ILE A 349 3.45 1.00 4.13
CA ILE A 349 3.42 2.41 4.53
C ILE A 349 2.07 3.08 4.28
N HIS A 350 1.41 2.76 3.17
CA HIS A 350 0.07 3.28 2.92
C HIS A 350 -0.93 2.77 3.99
N CYS A 351 -0.83 1.50 4.38
CA CYS A 351 -1.65 0.95 5.48
C CYS A 351 -1.47 1.71 6.81
N ALA A 352 -0.24 2.11 7.12
CA ALA A 352 0.07 2.84 8.36
C ALA A 352 -0.34 4.33 8.34
N THR A 353 -0.75 4.84 7.18
CA THR A 353 -1.01 6.26 6.96
C THR A 353 -2.44 6.49 6.49
N THR A 354 -2.83 7.76 6.37
CA THR A 354 -4.08 8.17 5.72
C THR A 354 -3.75 9.49 5.03
N GLU A 355 -4.08 9.61 3.75
CA GLU A 355 -3.78 10.81 2.97
C GLU A 355 -4.87 11.84 3.23
N ILE A 356 -4.47 13.08 3.52
CA ILE A 356 -5.40 14.19 3.72
C ILE A 356 -5.56 14.90 2.38
N PRO A 357 -6.75 14.87 1.75
CA PRO A 357 -6.95 15.56 0.48
C PRO A 357 -6.80 17.07 0.64
N GLU A 358 -6.17 17.72 -0.33
CA GLU A 358 -6.07 19.18 -0.43
C GLU A 358 -7.39 19.86 -0.87
#